data_AF-A0AAW6XCT6-F1
#
_entry.id   AF-A0AAW6XCT6-F1
#
_cell.length_a   1.000
_cell.length_b   1.000
_cell.length_c   1.000
_cell.angle_alpha   90.00
_cell.angle_beta   90.00
_cell.angle_gamma   90.00
#
_symmetry.space_group_name_H-M   'P 1'
#
loop_
_entity.id
_entity.type
_entity.pdbx_description
1 polymer ?
#
loop_
_entity_poly.entity_id
_entity_poly.type
_entity_poly.pdbx_seq_one_letter_code
_entity_poly.pdbx_strand_id
1 'polypeptide(L)'
;MKFNCKFALVAATVLTVAPILSFPNIMTTVQATTKKAQAAKNTIQVNKAPIIYDRAGNYNSKYHQNIKAGTRLKYSGKTYIIQQRFAAGIPVPTSRIIGGKLYYSIGKGGYVKESDVLTWLGNTNTVKLHFRHKKNYIYDKNGKKLVSYNGGKNYFTNKQKPKIEVPYYNSPKQLFNIGKGGYIDASQVTTLNGKETVFLNNNAPIYDATGKQVKNKNLKQGTVLNYYGKPKKAAANTQFYYYQNKTKMTLPAIQQGDHTYFQISKTQYINAADVALVDGKTLWDKGPVSVSLINDAYAYTAKFKQNKKVLYRAGAKLTVDRTKIEGEKSPQLYLHVKGTKNYLYWGNEKDYGASPLDYRHGSTNLILQTLLHN
;
A
#
# COMPACT_ATOMS: atom_id res chain seq x y z
N MET A 1 -77.30 -17.18 18.46
CA MET A 1 -77.97 -18.44 18.87
C MET A 1 -77.51 -18.80 20.28
N LYS A 2 -78.45 -19.19 21.16
CA LYS A 2 -78.17 -19.81 22.48
C LYS A 2 -78.39 -21.31 22.37
N PHE A 3 -77.63 -22.11 23.13
CA PHE A 3 -78.08 -23.31 23.85
C PHE A 3 -77.11 -23.44 25.07
N ASN A 4 -77.54 -23.38 26.34
CA ASN A 4 -78.32 -24.36 27.15
C ASN A 4 -77.62 -25.74 27.16
N CYS A 5 -77.34 -26.48 28.26
CA CYS A 5 -77.84 -26.61 29.65
C CYS A 5 -76.66 -27.02 30.59
N LYS A 6 -76.70 -27.21 31.94
CA LYS A 6 -77.70 -27.07 33.05
C LYS A 6 -76.93 -26.96 34.41
N PHE A 7 -77.65 -27.03 35.54
CA PHE A 7 -77.13 -27.09 36.93
C PHE A 7 -77.31 -28.48 37.60
N ALA A 8 -76.54 -28.71 38.69
CA ALA A 8 -76.79 -29.53 39.92
C ALA A 8 -75.65 -30.54 40.24
N LEU A 9 -74.91 -30.49 41.37
CA LEU A 9 -75.23 -30.84 42.80
C LEU A 9 -75.38 -32.39 42.99
N VAL A 10 -74.80 -33.13 43.96
CA VAL A 10 -74.48 -32.92 45.41
C VAL A 10 -73.36 -33.90 45.91
N ALA A 11 -72.57 -33.52 46.95
CA ALA A 11 -71.75 -34.32 47.92
C ALA A 11 -70.66 -35.32 47.41
N ALA A 12 -69.53 -35.57 48.10
CA ALA A 12 -69.29 -35.62 49.55
C ALA A 12 -67.82 -35.29 49.96
N THR A 13 -67.55 -35.40 51.26
CA THR A 13 -66.40 -34.86 52.03
C THR A 13 -65.09 -35.70 52.05
N VAL A 14 -63.94 -34.98 52.03
CA VAL A 14 -62.63 -35.15 52.74
C VAL A 14 -62.26 -36.57 53.29
N LEU A 15 -61.07 -37.17 53.09
CA LEU A 15 -59.71 -36.73 53.52
C LEU A 15 -58.53 -37.45 52.82
N THR A 16 -57.51 -36.67 52.45
CA THR A 16 -56.05 -36.94 52.43
C THR A 16 -55.48 -38.35 52.13
N VAL A 17 -54.81 -38.50 50.97
CA VAL A 17 -53.36 -38.81 50.87
C VAL A 17 -52.81 -38.09 49.63
N ALA A 18 -51.62 -37.48 49.69
CA ALA A 18 -51.05 -36.75 48.56
C ALA A 18 -50.36 -37.68 47.52
N PRO A 19 -50.73 -37.65 46.23
CA PRO A 19 -49.93 -38.24 45.16
C PRO A 19 -48.78 -37.30 44.79
N ILE A 20 -47.57 -37.84 44.76
CA ILE A 20 -46.36 -37.13 44.32
C ILE A 20 -46.52 -36.77 42.83
N LEU A 21 -46.63 -35.48 42.52
CA LEU A 21 -46.52 -35.01 41.14
C LEU A 21 -45.07 -35.15 40.68
N SER A 22 -44.84 -36.09 39.77
CA SER A 22 -43.60 -36.18 39.01
C SER A 22 -43.43 -34.94 38.14
N PHE A 23 -42.60 -34.00 38.57
CA PHE A 23 -42.18 -32.89 37.72
C PHE A 23 -41.43 -33.46 36.50
N PRO A 24 -41.71 -32.99 35.28
CA PRO A 24 -40.84 -33.31 34.15
C PRO A 24 -39.44 -32.79 34.48
N ASN A 25 -38.41 -33.57 34.14
CA ASN A 25 -37.02 -33.13 34.23
C ASN A 25 -36.80 -31.94 33.30
N ILE A 26 -37.03 -30.73 33.82
CA ILE A 26 -36.41 -29.52 33.28
C ILE A 26 -34.92 -29.69 33.58
N MET A 27 -34.22 -30.38 32.67
CA MET A 27 -32.78 -30.22 32.57
C MET A 27 -32.56 -28.73 32.34
N THR A 28 -32.14 -28.04 33.39
CA THR A 28 -31.48 -26.75 33.29
C THR A 28 -30.19 -27.01 32.53
N THR A 29 -30.29 -27.02 31.20
CA THR A 29 -29.12 -26.91 30.34
C THR A 29 -28.48 -25.60 30.74
N VAL A 30 -27.44 -25.69 31.57
CA VAL A 30 -26.51 -24.59 31.83
C VAL A 30 -25.85 -24.35 30.50
N GLN A 31 -26.49 -23.52 29.67
CA GLN A 31 -25.86 -22.96 28.49
C GLN A 31 -24.64 -22.25 29.02
N ALA A 32 -23.48 -22.85 28.77
CA ALA A 32 -22.20 -22.24 29.09
C ALA A 32 -22.20 -20.87 28.41
N THR A 33 -22.37 -19.82 29.22
CA THR A 33 -22.26 -18.45 28.73
C THR A 33 -20.86 -18.35 28.15
N THR A 34 -20.80 -18.31 26.82
CA THR A 34 -19.54 -18.36 26.10
C THR A 34 -18.69 -17.22 26.66
N LYS A 35 -17.58 -17.58 27.34
CA LYS A 35 -16.65 -16.60 27.92
C LYS A 35 -16.43 -15.55 26.84
N LYS A 36 -16.82 -14.29 27.09
CA LYS A 36 -16.57 -13.16 26.18
C LYS A 36 -15.14 -13.31 25.70
N ALA A 37 -14.97 -13.64 24.42
CA ALA A 37 -13.72 -14.19 23.93
C ALA A 37 -12.59 -13.24 24.34
N GLN A 38 -11.69 -13.72 25.20
CA GLN A 38 -10.59 -12.89 25.69
C GLN A 38 -9.86 -12.37 24.46
N ALA A 39 -9.84 -11.04 24.30
CA ALA A 39 -9.26 -10.40 23.12
C ALA A 39 -7.87 -11.00 22.90
N ALA A 40 -7.64 -11.57 21.73
CA ALA A 40 -6.55 -12.49 21.49
C ALA A 40 -5.19 -11.78 21.57
N LYS A 41 -4.65 -11.64 22.79
CA LYS A 41 -3.45 -10.84 23.06
C LYS A 41 -2.27 -11.40 22.29
N ASN A 42 -1.52 -10.49 21.68
CA ASN A 42 -0.34 -10.75 20.87
C ASN A 42 -0.59 -11.76 19.75
N THR A 43 -1.71 -11.60 19.02
CA THR A 43 -1.99 -12.37 17.81
C THR A 43 -2.07 -11.49 16.57
N ILE A 44 -1.66 -12.05 15.44
CA ILE A 44 -1.85 -11.48 14.11
C ILE A 44 -2.49 -12.52 13.19
N GLN A 45 -3.15 -12.07 12.13
CA GLN A 45 -3.63 -12.93 11.03
C GLN A 45 -3.13 -12.38 9.70
N VAL A 46 -2.82 -13.26 8.74
CA VAL A 46 -2.25 -12.88 7.43
C VAL A 46 -3.23 -13.04 6.27
N ASN A 47 -3.14 -12.18 5.25
CA ASN A 47 -4.03 -12.20 4.06
C ASN A 47 -3.75 -13.36 3.10
N LYS A 48 -2.48 -13.71 2.94
CA LYS A 48 -1.99 -14.76 2.02
C LYS A 48 -0.90 -15.60 2.71
N ALA A 49 -0.31 -16.56 2.00
CA ALA A 49 0.93 -17.19 2.47
C ALA A 49 2.02 -16.11 2.62
N PRO A 50 2.49 -15.80 3.84
CA PRO A 50 3.29 -14.61 4.08
C PRO A 50 4.75 -14.85 3.71
N ILE A 51 5.39 -13.81 3.20
CA ILE A 51 6.85 -13.73 3.12
C ILE A 51 7.37 -13.57 4.56
N ILE A 52 8.24 -14.48 4.98
CA ILE A 52 8.90 -14.43 6.28
C ILE A 52 10.22 -13.67 6.15
N TYR A 53 10.48 -12.82 7.12
CA TYR A 53 11.68 -12.01 7.20
C TYR A 53 12.59 -12.43 8.37
N ASP A 54 13.85 -12.03 8.32
CA ASP A 54 14.75 -12.01 9.47
C ASP A 54 14.56 -10.70 10.28
N ARG A 55 15.36 -10.51 11.33
CA ARG A 55 15.30 -9.30 12.17
C ARG A 55 15.74 -8.02 11.44
N ALA A 56 16.52 -8.15 10.36
CA ALA A 56 17.02 -7.03 9.55
C ALA A 56 16.09 -6.68 8.37
N GLY A 57 15.05 -7.49 8.12
CA GLY A 57 14.10 -7.30 7.04
C GLY A 57 14.48 -7.98 5.73
N ASN A 58 15.47 -8.88 5.72
CA ASN A 58 15.77 -9.72 4.56
C ASN A 58 14.80 -10.90 4.51
N TYR A 59 14.53 -11.43 3.31
CA TYR A 59 13.77 -12.67 3.16
C TYR A 59 14.48 -13.83 3.88
N ASN A 60 13.78 -14.48 4.81
CA ASN A 60 14.32 -15.59 5.58
C ASN A 60 13.94 -16.93 4.94
N SER A 61 14.72 -17.32 3.93
CA SER A 61 14.55 -18.60 3.21
C SER A 61 14.68 -19.85 4.10
N LYS A 62 15.29 -19.74 5.28
CA LYS A 62 15.45 -20.84 6.25
C LYS A 62 14.19 -21.11 7.08
N TYR A 63 13.17 -20.26 6.99
CA TYR A 63 11.92 -20.41 7.75
C TYR A 63 10.88 -21.20 6.95
N HIS A 64 11.00 -22.53 6.97
CA HIS A 64 10.20 -23.45 6.14
C HIS A 64 8.79 -23.78 6.70
N GLN A 65 8.11 -22.85 7.37
CA GLN A 65 6.73 -23.10 7.82
C GLN A 65 5.72 -22.74 6.72
N ASN A 66 4.91 -23.73 6.34
CA ASN A 66 3.78 -23.56 5.40
C ASN A 66 2.61 -22.81 6.05
N ILE A 67 2.79 -21.52 6.33
CA ILE A 67 1.75 -20.63 6.86
C ILE A 67 0.77 -20.31 5.73
N LYS A 68 -0.49 -20.71 5.89
CA LYS A 68 -1.56 -20.47 4.89
C LYS A 68 -2.22 -19.10 5.06
N ALA A 69 -2.90 -18.63 4.02
CA ALA A 69 -3.81 -17.49 4.11
C ALA A 69 -4.81 -17.67 5.27
N GLY A 70 -5.11 -16.59 6.00
CA GLY A 70 -6.01 -16.63 7.15
C GLY A 70 -5.45 -17.27 8.42
N THR A 71 -4.22 -17.79 8.42
CA THR A 71 -3.60 -18.37 9.64
C THR A 71 -3.46 -17.30 10.71
N ARG A 72 -3.93 -17.60 11.92
CA ARG A 72 -3.68 -16.79 13.12
C ARG A 72 -2.39 -17.23 13.79
N LEU A 73 -1.44 -16.31 13.94
CA LEU A 73 -0.14 -16.54 14.57
C LEU A 73 -0.09 -15.80 15.91
N LYS A 74 0.58 -16.40 16.90
CA LYS A 74 1.04 -15.66 18.09
C LYS A 74 2.35 -14.96 17.75
N TYR A 75 2.55 -13.75 18.26
CA TYR A 75 3.84 -13.07 18.25
C TYR A 75 4.30 -12.79 19.69
N SER A 76 5.59 -12.52 19.88
CA SER A 76 6.22 -12.35 21.20
C SER A 76 5.78 -11.10 22.01
N GLY A 77 4.79 -10.34 21.56
CA GLY A 77 4.45 -9.01 22.08
C GLY A 77 5.42 -7.91 21.64
N LYS A 78 6.68 -8.26 21.34
CA LYS A 78 7.69 -7.32 20.81
C LYS A 78 7.58 -7.18 19.29
N THR A 79 7.55 -5.93 18.83
CA THR A 79 7.68 -5.56 17.42
C THR A 79 8.93 -4.70 17.23
N TYR A 80 9.44 -4.66 15.99
CA TYR A 80 10.63 -3.90 15.64
C TYR A 80 10.32 -3.02 14.44
N ILE A 81 10.69 -1.74 14.47
CA ILE A 81 10.65 -0.87 13.29
C ILE A 81 12.06 -0.78 12.75
N ILE A 82 12.28 -1.34 11.56
CA ILE A 82 13.53 -1.22 10.79
C ILE A 82 13.34 -0.17 9.69
N GLN A 83 14.43 0.42 9.20
CA GLN A 83 14.43 1.23 7.98
C GLN A 83 14.95 0.37 6.84
N GLN A 84 14.07 -0.03 5.90
CA GLN A 84 14.49 -0.79 4.72
C GLN A 84 14.66 0.16 3.54
N ARG A 85 15.76 -0.03 2.80
CA ARG A 85 16.01 0.68 1.54
C ARG A 85 15.35 -0.07 0.39
N PHE A 86 14.70 0.70 -0.47
CA PHE A 86 14.06 0.23 -1.69
C PHE A 86 14.54 1.09 -2.86
N ALA A 87 14.77 0.47 -4.00
CA ALA A 87 14.94 1.23 -5.24
C ALA A 87 13.63 1.96 -5.55
N ALA A 88 13.71 3.21 -6.02
CA ALA A 88 12.53 3.97 -6.45
C ALA A 88 11.98 3.49 -7.81
N GLY A 89 12.10 2.19 -8.11
CA GLY A 89 11.82 1.61 -9.43
C GLY A 89 12.72 0.43 -9.75
N ILE A 90 12.69 0.01 -11.00
CA ILE A 90 13.78 -0.80 -11.55
C ILE A 90 15.05 0.06 -11.41
N PRO A 91 16.16 -0.46 -10.83
CA PRO A 91 17.39 0.31 -10.69
C PRO A 91 18.02 0.55 -12.06
N VAL A 92 17.60 1.67 -12.68
CA VAL A 92 18.04 2.17 -13.98
C VAL A 92 18.70 3.54 -13.80
N PRO A 93 19.66 3.92 -14.66
CA PRO A 93 20.23 5.27 -14.65
C PRO A 93 19.15 6.32 -14.88
N THR A 94 19.17 7.42 -14.14
CA THR A 94 18.23 8.53 -14.40
C THR A 94 18.54 9.18 -15.74
N SER A 95 17.50 9.43 -16.53
CA SER A 95 17.65 9.82 -17.93
C SER A 95 17.28 11.28 -18.19
N ARG A 96 17.95 11.88 -19.18
CA ARG A 96 17.78 13.26 -19.64
C ARG A 96 17.68 13.27 -21.16
N ILE A 97 16.80 14.11 -21.70
CA ILE A 97 16.61 14.26 -23.14
C ILE A 97 17.27 15.57 -23.59
N ILE A 98 18.30 15.43 -24.44
CA ILE A 98 19.13 16.53 -24.92
C ILE A 98 19.18 16.47 -26.45
N GLY A 99 18.68 17.52 -27.12
CA GLY A 99 18.60 17.55 -28.58
C GLY A 99 17.79 16.38 -29.18
N GLY A 100 16.75 15.92 -28.47
CA GLY A 100 15.93 14.77 -28.86
C GLY A 100 16.59 13.40 -28.68
N LYS A 101 17.81 13.33 -28.11
CA LYS A 101 18.55 12.09 -27.83
C LYS A 101 18.57 11.81 -26.33
N LEU A 102 18.57 10.52 -25.97
CA LEU A 102 18.56 10.06 -24.58
C LEU A 102 19.99 9.96 -24.02
N TYR A 103 20.16 10.48 -22.82
CA TYR A 103 21.41 10.42 -22.05
C TYR A 103 21.11 9.91 -20.64
N TYR A 104 22.03 9.13 -20.08
CA TYR A 104 22.03 8.75 -18.68
C TYR A 104 22.90 9.69 -17.86
N SER A 105 22.36 10.17 -16.74
CA SER A 105 23.12 10.88 -15.72
C SER A 105 24.12 9.93 -15.07
N ILE A 106 25.37 10.39 -14.93
CA ILE A 106 26.40 9.70 -14.15
C ILE A 106 26.72 10.43 -12.83
N GLY A 107 25.92 11.45 -12.48
CA GLY A 107 26.16 12.32 -11.34
C GLY A 107 27.19 13.43 -11.62
N LYS A 108 27.32 14.38 -10.68
CA LYS A 108 28.23 15.55 -10.77
C LYS A 108 28.09 16.36 -12.08
N GLY A 109 26.87 16.45 -12.61
CA GLY A 109 26.56 17.17 -13.85
C GLY A 109 27.03 16.51 -15.16
N GLY A 110 27.60 15.30 -15.09
CA GLY A 110 28.01 14.53 -16.25
C GLY A 110 26.89 13.62 -16.77
N TYR A 111 26.88 13.43 -18.08
CA TYR A 111 25.93 12.60 -18.81
C TYR A 111 26.64 11.75 -19.88
N VAL A 112 26.20 10.52 -20.09
CA VAL A 112 26.65 9.65 -21.20
C VAL A 112 25.46 9.36 -22.12
N LYS A 113 25.67 9.17 -23.42
CA LYS A 113 24.58 8.76 -24.31
C LYS A 113 24.10 7.37 -23.93
N GLU A 114 22.80 7.12 -23.99
CA GLU A 114 22.25 5.78 -23.81
C GLU A 114 22.80 4.82 -24.88
N SER A 115 22.92 5.26 -26.14
CA SER A 115 23.49 4.49 -27.25
C SER A 115 24.90 3.94 -27.01
N ASP A 116 25.70 4.64 -26.19
CA ASP A 116 27.08 4.28 -25.91
C ASP A 116 27.15 3.22 -24.78
N VAL A 117 26.05 3.01 -24.05
CA VAL A 117 25.89 1.97 -23.02
C VAL A 117 25.42 0.66 -23.68
N LEU A 118 26.09 -0.43 -23.32
CA LEU A 118 25.77 -1.78 -23.78
C LEU A 118 24.69 -2.42 -22.91
N THR A 119 24.86 -2.28 -21.60
CA THR A 119 23.97 -2.84 -20.57
C THR A 119 24.28 -2.18 -19.22
N TRP A 120 23.45 -2.42 -18.22
CA TRP A 120 23.67 -1.94 -16.86
C TRP A 120 23.19 -2.97 -15.84
N LEU A 121 23.90 -3.04 -14.71
CA LEU A 121 23.58 -3.96 -13.61
C LEU A 121 23.18 -3.15 -12.38
N GLY A 122 21.90 -3.18 -12.06
CA GLY A 122 21.32 -2.44 -10.94
C GLY A 122 21.33 -3.21 -9.61
N ASN A 123 21.38 -2.44 -8.53
CA ASN A 123 21.15 -2.84 -7.15
C ASN A 123 20.34 -1.71 -6.46
N THR A 124 19.83 -1.91 -5.25
CA THR A 124 18.82 -1.06 -4.56
C THR A 124 19.01 0.45 -4.70
N ASN A 125 20.24 0.96 -4.66
CA ASN A 125 20.54 2.39 -4.75
C ASN A 125 21.63 2.75 -5.77
N THR A 126 22.12 1.78 -6.55
CA THR A 126 23.24 2.02 -7.48
C THR A 126 23.17 1.15 -8.72
N VAL A 127 23.73 1.66 -9.82
CA VAL A 127 23.79 0.95 -11.11
C VAL A 127 25.23 0.94 -11.60
N LYS A 128 25.72 -0.20 -12.10
CA LYS A 128 27.00 -0.30 -12.82
C LYS A 128 26.75 -0.21 -14.31
N LEU A 129 27.34 0.78 -14.99
CA LEU A 129 27.25 0.91 -16.45
C LEU A 129 28.32 0.05 -17.14
N HIS A 130 27.95 -0.63 -18.23
CA HIS A 130 28.88 -1.29 -19.15
C HIS A 130 28.78 -0.59 -20.50
N PHE A 131 29.91 -0.17 -21.09
CA PHE A 131 29.93 0.61 -22.32
C PHE A 131 30.31 -0.18 -23.57
N ARG A 132 29.83 0.25 -24.75
CA ARG A 132 30.12 -0.36 -26.05
C ARG A 132 31.51 -0.02 -26.56
N HIS A 133 31.90 1.26 -26.53
CA HIS A 133 33.04 1.74 -27.32
C HIS A 133 34.34 1.86 -26.51
N LYS A 134 35.49 1.90 -27.20
CA LYS A 134 36.80 2.13 -26.55
C LYS A 134 36.87 3.48 -25.82
N LYS A 135 36.10 4.48 -26.25
CA LYS A 135 35.91 5.78 -25.59
C LYS A 135 34.44 6.19 -25.68
N ASN A 136 33.80 6.45 -24.55
CA ASN A 136 32.39 6.83 -24.44
C ASN A 136 32.36 8.18 -23.73
N TYR A 137 32.10 9.23 -24.49
CA TYR A 137 32.32 10.60 -24.03
C TYR A 137 31.27 11.06 -23.02
N ILE A 138 31.70 11.93 -22.13
CA ILE A 138 30.87 12.54 -21.09
C ILE A 138 30.51 13.96 -21.55
N TYR A 139 29.23 14.28 -21.39
CA TYR A 139 28.58 15.51 -21.82
C TYR A 139 28.01 16.26 -20.61
N ASP A 140 27.78 17.56 -20.77
CA ASP A 140 27.03 18.38 -19.81
C ASP A 140 25.51 18.25 -20.00
N LYS A 141 24.75 18.96 -19.15
CA LYS A 141 23.27 19.03 -19.19
C LYS A 141 22.67 19.58 -20.49
N ASN A 142 23.50 20.15 -21.37
CA ASN A 142 23.15 20.77 -22.66
C ASN A 142 23.67 19.95 -23.86
N GLY A 143 24.44 18.88 -23.63
CA GLY A 143 24.99 18.02 -24.67
C GLY A 143 26.36 18.46 -25.22
N LYS A 144 27.00 19.46 -24.59
CA LYS A 144 28.40 19.82 -24.90
C LYS A 144 29.32 18.79 -24.24
N LYS A 145 30.31 18.29 -24.99
CA LYS A 145 31.33 17.38 -24.44
C LYS A 145 32.11 18.11 -23.33
N LEU A 146 32.30 17.47 -22.18
CA LEU A 146 33.12 18.03 -21.10
C LEU A 146 34.60 18.07 -21.51
N VAL A 147 35.39 18.95 -20.88
CA VAL A 147 36.87 18.94 -21.02
C VAL A 147 37.49 17.85 -20.14
N SER A 148 36.98 17.72 -18.91
CA SER A 148 37.36 16.74 -17.90
C SER A 148 36.13 16.30 -17.11
N TYR A 149 36.18 15.13 -16.46
CA TYR A 149 35.14 14.69 -15.52
C TYR A 149 35.77 14.19 -14.22
N ASN A 150 35.35 14.76 -13.09
CA ASN A 150 35.85 14.42 -11.74
C ASN A 150 37.39 14.38 -11.64
N GLY A 151 38.06 15.41 -12.16
CA GLY A 151 39.54 15.50 -12.22
C GLY A 151 40.21 14.59 -13.25
N GLY A 152 39.45 13.72 -13.94
CA GLY A 152 39.96 12.80 -14.95
C GLY A 152 39.49 13.11 -16.37
N LYS A 153 39.71 12.14 -17.27
CA LYS A 153 39.36 12.22 -18.71
C LYS A 153 37.86 12.43 -18.92
N ASN A 154 37.49 13.11 -19.99
CA ASN A 154 36.09 13.33 -20.43
C ASN A 154 35.43 12.11 -21.09
N TYR A 155 35.90 10.90 -20.82
CA TYR A 155 35.30 9.66 -21.32
C TYR A 155 35.56 8.49 -20.37
N PHE A 156 34.64 7.52 -20.39
CA PHE A 156 34.91 6.18 -19.89
C PHE A 156 35.31 5.25 -21.03
N THR A 157 36.21 4.32 -20.76
CA THR A 157 36.52 3.19 -21.64
C THR A 157 35.54 2.03 -21.40
N ASN A 158 35.36 1.13 -22.37
CA ASN A 158 34.58 -0.10 -22.20
C ASN A 158 35.12 -1.05 -21.10
N LYS A 159 36.38 -0.88 -20.67
CA LYS A 159 36.94 -1.60 -19.52
C LYS A 159 36.46 -1.05 -18.17
N GLN A 160 36.07 0.23 -18.11
CA GLN A 160 35.57 0.86 -16.88
C GLN A 160 34.09 0.56 -16.67
N LYS A 161 33.74 0.20 -15.44
CA LYS A 161 32.37 -0.12 -15.01
C LYS A 161 31.94 0.86 -13.90
N PRO A 162 31.73 2.16 -14.21
CA PRO A 162 31.42 3.15 -13.18
C PRO A 162 30.11 2.77 -12.48
N LYS A 163 30.15 2.88 -11.15
CA LYS A 163 29.00 2.69 -10.27
C LYS A 163 28.39 4.07 -10.03
N ILE A 164 27.17 4.29 -10.53
CA ILE A 164 26.41 5.52 -10.34
C ILE A 164 25.36 5.30 -9.24
N GLU A 165 25.00 6.35 -8.53
CA GLU A 165 23.87 6.33 -7.61
C GLU A 165 22.56 6.54 -8.38
N VAL A 166 21.51 5.85 -7.94
CA VAL A 166 20.16 6.01 -8.48
C VAL A 166 19.17 6.27 -7.35
N PRO A 167 18.03 6.95 -7.62
CA PRO A 167 17.04 7.24 -6.60
C PRO A 167 16.58 5.98 -5.86
N TYR A 168 16.59 6.10 -4.54
CA TYR A 168 16.11 5.10 -3.61
C TYR A 168 15.32 5.81 -2.52
N TYR A 169 14.43 5.08 -1.85
CA TYR A 169 13.72 5.56 -0.69
C TYR A 169 13.98 4.64 0.50
N ASN A 170 13.95 5.20 1.71
CA ASN A 170 13.86 4.43 2.93
C ASN A 170 12.37 4.34 3.28
N SER A 171 11.86 3.15 3.58
CA SER A 171 10.54 2.99 4.15
C SER A 171 10.64 2.14 5.43
N PRO A 172 10.09 2.62 6.56
CA PRO A 172 10.08 1.86 7.79
C PRO A 172 9.13 0.67 7.67
N LYS A 173 9.56 -0.47 8.21
CA LYS A 173 8.76 -1.68 8.32
C LYS A 173 8.63 -2.11 9.77
N GLN A 174 7.40 -2.23 10.24
CA GLN A 174 7.11 -2.89 11.51
C GLN A 174 7.11 -4.41 11.31
N LEU A 175 7.95 -5.11 12.07
CA LEU A 175 8.11 -6.56 12.04
C LEU A 175 7.58 -7.20 13.33
N PHE A 176 6.72 -8.21 13.19
CA PHE A 176 6.19 -9.03 14.28
C PHE A 176 7.04 -10.30 14.44
N ASN A 177 7.71 -10.46 15.58
CA ASN A 177 8.50 -11.66 15.88
C ASN A 177 7.58 -12.84 16.24
N ILE A 178 7.51 -13.84 15.35
CA ILE A 178 6.70 -15.07 15.51
C ILE A 178 7.51 -16.24 16.10
N GLY A 179 8.75 -16.00 16.53
CA GLY A 179 9.64 -17.00 17.12
C GLY A 179 10.59 -17.63 16.10
N LYS A 180 11.58 -18.40 16.59
CA LYS A 180 12.59 -19.12 15.78
C LYS A 180 13.28 -18.27 14.69
N GLY A 181 13.48 -16.97 14.96
CA GLY A 181 14.08 -16.01 14.02
C GLY A 181 13.19 -15.58 12.85
N GLY A 182 11.91 -15.97 12.84
CA GLY A 182 10.92 -15.57 11.83
C GLY A 182 10.18 -14.29 12.21
N TYR A 183 10.00 -13.42 11.22
CA TYR A 183 9.30 -12.14 11.36
C TYR A 183 8.25 -11.96 10.27
N ILE A 184 7.08 -11.44 10.65
CA ILE A 184 6.01 -11.05 9.71
C ILE A 184 6.01 -9.53 9.55
N ASP A 185 6.08 -9.07 8.31
CA ASP A 185 5.89 -7.65 7.97
C ASP A 185 4.44 -7.20 8.19
N ALA A 186 4.26 -6.05 8.83
CA ALA A 186 2.99 -5.44 9.18
C ALA A 186 2.02 -5.24 7.98
N SER A 187 2.53 -5.01 6.77
CA SER A 187 1.72 -4.88 5.55
C SER A 187 0.99 -6.19 5.16
N GLN A 188 1.42 -7.33 5.69
CA GLN A 188 0.80 -8.64 5.44
C GLN A 188 -0.28 -8.99 6.49
N VAL A 189 -0.43 -8.16 7.53
CA VAL A 189 -1.37 -8.39 8.63
C VAL A 189 -2.77 -7.88 8.27
N THR A 190 -3.78 -8.72 8.48
CA THR A 190 -5.21 -8.36 8.31
C THR A 190 -5.92 -8.13 9.63
N THR A 191 -5.55 -8.87 10.67
CA THR A 191 -6.06 -8.61 12.02
C THR A 191 -4.92 -8.55 13.01
N LEU A 192 -5.03 -7.62 13.95
CA LEU A 192 -4.15 -7.46 15.11
C LEU A 192 -5.03 -7.63 16.36
N ASN A 193 -4.63 -8.55 17.23
CA ASN A 193 -5.33 -8.92 18.45
C ASN A 193 -6.82 -9.32 18.23
N GLY A 194 -7.11 -9.96 17.09
CA GLY A 194 -8.45 -10.38 16.68
C GLY A 194 -9.35 -9.27 16.14
N LYS A 195 -8.82 -8.07 15.88
CA LYS A 195 -9.53 -6.95 15.26
C LYS A 195 -8.91 -6.57 13.93
N GLU A 196 -9.74 -6.10 13.01
CA GLU A 196 -9.39 -5.54 11.70
C GLU A 196 -8.39 -4.37 11.81
N THR A 197 -7.69 -4.04 10.71
CA THR A 197 -6.47 -3.20 10.74
C THR A 197 -6.34 -2.21 9.59
N VAL A 198 -5.61 -1.12 9.87
CA VAL A 198 -5.03 -0.21 8.87
C VAL A 198 -3.50 -0.21 8.96
N PHE A 199 -2.83 -0.08 7.82
CA PHE A 199 -1.38 0.07 7.70
C PHE A 199 -1.03 1.46 7.16
N LEU A 200 -0.12 2.16 7.85
CA LEU A 200 0.28 3.53 7.54
C LEU A 200 1.43 3.59 6.53
N ASN A 201 1.28 4.41 5.49
CA ASN A 201 2.37 4.74 4.56
C ASN A 201 2.98 6.13 4.79
N ASN A 202 2.40 6.96 5.65
CA ASN A 202 3.04 8.18 6.13
C ASN A 202 3.18 8.14 7.66
N ASN A 203 3.94 9.08 8.23
CA ASN A 203 3.75 9.40 9.64
C ASN A 203 2.37 10.07 9.77
N ALA A 204 1.48 9.51 10.58
CA ALA A 204 0.09 9.94 10.69
C ALA A 204 -0.16 10.64 12.04
N PRO A 205 -0.35 11.97 12.07
CA PRO A 205 -0.82 12.66 13.26
C PRO A 205 -2.18 12.10 13.70
N ILE A 206 -2.42 12.11 15.02
CA ILE A 206 -3.72 11.76 15.57
C ILE A 206 -4.56 13.03 15.70
N TYR A 207 -5.82 12.95 15.27
CA TYR A 207 -6.80 14.03 15.28
C TYR A 207 -7.98 13.70 16.20
N ASP A 208 -8.68 14.72 16.68
CA ASP A 208 -9.98 14.58 17.35
C ASP A 208 -11.16 14.62 16.36
N ALA A 209 -12.39 14.56 16.87
CA ALA A 209 -13.60 14.54 16.06
C ALA A 209 -13.88 15.86 15.29
N THR A 210 -13.23 16.97 15.67
CA THR A 210 -13.32 18.25 14.97
C THR A 210 -12.25 18.40 13.88
N GLY A 211 -11.37 17.40 13.70
CA GLY A 211 -10.26 17.47 12.76
C GLY A 211 -9.07 18.28 13.31
N LYS A 212 -9.04 18.61 14.60
CA LYS A 212 -7.90 19.26 15.23
C LYS A 212 -6.85 18.22 15.64
N GLN A 213 -5.58 18.49 15.36
CA GLN A 213 -4.49 17.59 15.73
C GLN A 213 -4.32 17.53 17.25
N VAL A 214 -4.25 16.31 17.79
CA VAL A 214 -3.96 16.07 19.20
C VAL A 214 -2.46 16.25 19.44
N LYS A 215 -2.11 17.24 20.27
CA LYS A 215 -0.71 17.65 20.53
C LYS A 215 0.16 16.45 20.92
N ASN A 216 1.35 16.38 20.32
CA ASN A 216 2.38 15.35 20.56
C ASN A 216 1.95 13.89 20.29
N LYS A 217 0.84 13.65 19.58
CA LYS A 217 0.43 12.31 19.16
C LYS A 217 0.61 12.12 17.66
N ASN A 218 1.60 11.31 17.29
CA ASN A 218 1.93 10.97 15.91
C ASN A 218 2.29 9.48 15.83
N LEU A 219 1.73 8.78 14.84
CA LEU A 219 2.05 7.39 14.54
C LEU A 219 3.13 7.35 13.46
N LYS A 220 4.07 6.40 13.56
CA LYS A 220 5.14 6.28 12.57
C LYS A 220 4.64 5.61 11.30
N GLN A 221 5.19 6.01 10.15
CA GLN A 221 5.08 5.25 8.90
C GLN A 221 5.43 3.77 9.14
N GLY A 222 4.79 2.86 8.41
CA GLY A 222 4.98 1.42 8.54
C GLY A 222 4.27 0.80 9.75
N THR A 223 3.56 1.59 10.56
CA THR A 223 2.78 1.07 11.70
C THR A 223 1.51 0.39 11.20
N VAL A 224 1.16 -0.76 11.78
CA VAL A 224 -0.20 -1.34 11.70
C VAL A 224 -0.92 -1.17 13.03
N LEU A 225 -2.19 -0.77 12.96
CA LEU A 225 -3.06 -0.54 14.11
C LEU A 225 -4.50 -0.96 13.79
N ASN A 226 -5.34 -1.11 14.82
CA ASN A 226 -6.76 -1.35 14.63
C ASN A 226 -7.49 -0.04 14.27
N TYR A 227 -8.47 -0.12 13.38
CA TYR A 227 -9.47 0.94 13.21
C TYR A 227 -10.70 0.68 14.11
N TYR A 228 -11.60 1.67 14.18
CA TYR A 228 -12.83 1.62 14.95
C TYR A 228 -14.08 1.61 14.06
N GLY A 229 -15.14 0.96 14.55
CA GLY A 229 -16.39 0.77 13.81
C GLY A 229 -16.35 -0.46 12.89
N LYS A 230 -17.23 -0.49 11.88
CA LYS A 230 -17.34 -1.57 10.88
C LYS A 230 -17.31 -0.99 9.47
N PRO A 231 -16.64 -1.62 8.49
CA PRO A 231 -16.71 -1.21 7.10
C PRO A 231 -18.14 -1.25 6.56
N LYS A 232 -18.43 -0.36 5.60
CA LYS A 232 -19.70 -0.33 4.84
C LYS A 232 -19.43 -0.34 3.34
N LYS A 233 -20.43 -0.68 2.53
CA LYS A 233 -20.34 -0.51 1.07
C LYS A 233 -20.07 0.96 0.73
N ALA A 234 -19.13 1.20 -0.18
CA ALA A 234 -18.80 2.54 -0.65
C ALA A 234 -19.80 3.03 -1.70
N ALA A 235 -20.09 4.33 -1.71
CA ALA A 235 -20.86 4.97 -2.77
C ALA A 235 -19.98 5.20 -4.01
N ALA A 236 -20.60 5.46 -5.17
CA ALA A 236 -19.89 5.63 -6.45
C ALA A 236 -18.89 6.81 -6.46
N ASN A 237 -19.11 7.81 -5.58
CA ASN A 237 -18.27 8.98 -5.41
C ASN A 237 -17.39 8.95 -4.14
N THR A 238 -17.44 7.90 -3.32
CA THR A 238 -16.59 7.80 -2.12
C THR A 238 -15.12 7.95 -2.48
N GLN A 239 -14.43 8.88 -1.82
CA GLN A 239 -13.02 9.15 -2.07
C GLN A 239 -12.13 7.96 -1.69
N PHE A 240 -12.19 7.55 -0.43
CA PHE A 240 -11.35 6.48 0.10
C PHE A 240 -12.11 5.15 0.20
N TYR A 241 -11.70 4.13 -0.55
CA TYR A 241 -12.38 2.83 -0.60
C TYR A 241 -11.40 1.67 -0.78
N TYR A 242 -11.82 0.42 -0.57
CA TYR A 242 -11.04 -0.78 -0.87
C TYR A 242 -11.94 -1.89 -1.43
N TYR A 243 -11.36 -2.85 -2.16
CA TYR A 243 -12.12 -3.99 -2.65
C TYR A 243 -12.08 -5.16 -1.67
N GLN A 244 -13.25 -5.72 -1.38
CA GLN A 244 -13.43 -6.97 -0.65
C GLN A 244 -14.36 -7.86 -1.48
N ASN A 245 -13.83 -8.98 -2.00
CA ASN A 245 -14.58 -9.90 -2.87
C ASN A 245 -15.30 -9.17 -4.01
N LYS A 246 -14.58 -8.33 -4.77
CA LYS A 246 -15.07 -7.42 -5.84
C LYS A 246 -16.03 -6.31 -5.39
N THR A 247 -16.48 -6.28 -4.13
CA THR A 247 -17.33 -5.22 -3.58
C THR A 247 -16.48 -4.02 -3.13
N LYS A 248 -16.85 -2.80 -3.49
CA LYS A 248 -16.24 -1.59 -2.93
C LYS A 248 -16.72 -1.34 -1.50
N MET A 249 -15.80 -1.27 -0.57
CA MET A 249 -16.00 -1.02 0.84
C MET A 249 -15.29 0.27 1.27
N THR A 250 -15.72 0.90 2.35
CA THR A 250 -15.06 2.06 2.96
C THR A 250 -15.18 1.97 4.48
N LEU A 251 -14.24 2.59 5.18
CA LEU A 251 -14.25 2.65 6.65
C LEU A 251 -15.17 3.78 7.14
N PRO A 252 -15.68 3.71 8.38
CA PRO A 252 -16.26 4.86 9.06
C PRO A 252 -15.27 6.02 9.11
N ALA A 253 -15.70 7.15 8.59
CA ALA A 253 -14.89 8.35 8.46
C ALA A 253 -15.70 9.60 8.81
N ILE A 254 -15.00 10.64 9.25
CA ILE A 254 -15.51 12.01 9.30
C ILE A 254 -14.83 12.84 8.21
N GLN A 255 -15.51 13.86 7.73
CA GLN A 255 -14.94 14.85 6.81
C GLN A 255 -14.86 16.19 7.54
N GLN A 256 -13.71 16.85 7.49
CA GLN A 256 -13.48 18.18 8.03
C GLN A 256 -12.71 18.98 6.98
N GLY A 257 -13.38 19.93 6.32
CA GLY A 257 -12.87 20.58 5.10
C GLY A 257 -12.60 19.57 3.98
N ASP A 258 -11.46 19.73 3.31
CA ASP A 258 -10.97 18.86 2.22
C ASP A 258 -10.31 17.56 2.71
N HIS A 259 -10.46 17.21 3.99
CA HIS A 259 -9.78 16.06 4.60
C HIS A 259 -10.77 15.05 5.17
N THR A 260 -10.57 13.78 4.77
CA THR A 260 -11.29 12.63 5.32
C THR A 260 -10.42 11.97 6.39
N TYR A 261 -11.01 11.67 7.55
CA TYR A 261 -10.30 11.03 8.66
C TYR A 261 -10.98 9.73 9.09
N PHE A 262 -10.21 8.64 9.14
CA PHE A 262 -10.68 7.35 9.65
C PHE A 262 -10.59 7.28 11.16
N GLN A 263 -11.61 6.68 11.78
CA GLN A 263 -11.66 6.51 13.22
C GLN A 263 -10.79 5.33 13.68
N ILE A 264 -9.91 5.55 14.66
CA ILE A 264 -9.03 4.52 15.25
C ILE A 264 -9.35 4.22 16.72
N SER A 265 -10.08 5.11 17.39
CA SER A 265 -10.74 4.83 18.66
C SER A 265 -11.97 5.72 18.83
N LYS A 266 -12.73 5.56 19.93
CA LYS A 266 -13.95 6.37 20.20
C LYS A 266 -13.76 7.88 20.01
N THR A 267 -12.56 8.42 20.23
CA THR A 267 -12.27 9.87 20.19
C THR A 267 -11.05 10.25 19.35
N GLN A 268 -10.47 9.31 18.60
CA GLN A 268 -9.22 9.54 17.86
C GLN A 268 -9.32 9.06 16.41
N TYR A 269 -8.74 9.86 15.52
CA TYR A 269 -8.80 9.71 14.08
C TYR A 269 -7.41 9.90 13.45
N ILE A 270 -7.23 9.42 12.22
CA ILE A 270 -6.05 9.64 11.37
C ILE A 270 -6.50 10.09 9.99
N ASN A 271 -5.68 10.85 9.28
CA ASN A 271 -6.00 11.24 7.90
C ASN A 271 -6.01 9.99 7.01
N ALA A 272 -7.06 9.83 6.20
CA ALA A 272 -7.21 8.68 5.30
C ALA A 272 -6.09 8.61 4.25
N ALA A 273 -5.51 9.75 3.86
CA ALA A 273 -4.40 9.83 2.92
C ALA A 273 -3.06 9.25 3.44
N ASP A 274 -2.95 9.01 4.76
CA ASP A 274 -1.78 8.40 5.40
C ASP A 274 -1.88 6.87 5.49
N VAL A 275 -3.05 6.29 5.18
CA VAL A 275 -3.30 4.84 5.16
C VAL A 275 -3.05 4.29 3.76
N ALA A 276 -2.28 3.21 3.65
CA ALA A 276 -2.11 2.49 2.38
C ALA A 276 -2.91 1.19 2.29
N LEU A 277 -3.15 0.50 3.41
CA LEU A 277 -3.89 -0.78 3.42
C LEU A 277 -4.99 -0.79 4.48
N VAL A 278 -6.10 -1.43 4.16
CA VAL A 278 -7.16 -1.86 5.08
C VAL A 278 -7.25 -3.38 5.02
N ASP A 279 -7.09 -4.06 6.16
CA ASP A 279 -7.10 -5.53 6.28
C ASP A 279 -6.23 -6.23 5.22
N GLY A 280 -5.00 -5.75 5.07
CA GLY A 280 -4.04 -6.26 4.09
C GLY A 280 -4.43 -6.07 2.61
N LYS A 281 -5.34 -5.14 2.29
CA LYS A 281 -5.80 -4.80 0.93
C LYS A 281 -5.57 -3.32 0.64
N THR A 282 -5.21 -2.97 -0.58
CA THR A 282 -4.95 -1.58 -1.00
C THR A 282 -6.14 -0.67 -0.71
N LEU A 283 -5.88 0.46 -0.04
CA LEU A 283 -6.80 1.59 0.05
C LEU A 283 -6.64 2.47 -1.20
N TRP A 284 -7.76 2.76 -1.83
CA TRP A 284 -7.89 3.56 -3.05
C TRP A 284 -8.37 4.96 -2.71
N ASP A 285 -7.65 5.99 -3.15
CA ASP A 285 -8.01 7.42 -3.07
C ASP A 285 -8.43 8.00 -4.44
N LYS A 286 -9.71 8.35 -4.59
CA LYS A 286 -10.25 9.02 -5.78
C LYS A 286 -10.00 10.53 -5.73
N GLY A 287 -8.76 10.95 -5.99
CA GLY A 287 -8.38 12.37 -6.02
C GLY A 287 -7.19 12.68 -6.95
N PRO A 288 -6.94 13.97 -7.22
CA PRO A 288 -5.72 14.41 -7.88
C PRO A 288 -4.52 14.32 -6.92
N VAL A 289 -3.35 13.95 -7.42
CA VAL A 289 -2.14 13.81 -6.60
C VAL A 289 -0.91 14.46 -7.22
N SER A 290 0.05 14.83 -6.37
CA SER A 290 1.35 15.33 -6.80
C SER A 290 2.33 14.17 -7.03
N VAL A 291 3.08 14.25 -8.12
CA VAL A 291 4.00 13.21 -8.60
C VAL A 291 5.31 13.88 -9.04
N SER A 292 6.46 13.29 -8.70
CA SER A 292 7.77 13.85 -9.03
C SER A 292 8.49 12.99 -10.07
N LEU A 293 8.80 13.56 -11.24
CA LEU A 293 9.47 12.81 -12.31
C LEU A 293 10.90 12.44 -11.94
N ILE A 294 11.30 11.19 -12.16
CA ILE A 294 12.68 10.72 -11.96
C ILE A 294 13.52 10.88 -13.24
N ASN A 295 12.87 10.75 -14.40
CA ASN A 295 13.43 10.92 -15.75
C ASN A 295 12.84 12.15 -16.45
N ASP A 296 13.54 12.66 -17.47
CA ASP A 296 12.93 13.53 -18.48
C ASP A 296 11.87 12.74 -19.28
N ALA A 297 10.64 13.23 -19.34
CA ALA A 297 9.52 12.56 -19.98
C ALA A 297 8.80 13.46 -20.98
N TYR A 298 8.63 12.99 -22.23
CA TYR A 298 7.74 13.65 -23.18
C TYR A 298 6.28 13.42 -22.80
N ALA A 299 5.45 14.45 -22.98
CA ALA A 299 4.01 14.31 -22.88
C ALA A 299 3.46 13.37 -23.96
N TYR A 300 2.25 12.86 -23.72
CA TYR A 300 1.43 12.10 -24.65
C TYR A 300 0.10 12.82 -24.87
N THR A 301 -0.42 12.75 -26.07
CA THR A 301 -1.73 13.31 -26.44
C THR A 301 -2.88 12.45 -25.90
N ALA A 302 -4.12 12.95 -25.95
CA ALA A 302 -5.32 12.19 -25.62
C ALA A 302 -5.57 10.94 -26.51
N LYS A 303 -4.85 10.79 -27.63
CA LYS A 303 -4.80 9.61 -28.49
C LYS A 303 -3.51 8.79 -28.31
N PHE A 304 -2.84 8.95 -27.15
CA PHE A 304 -1.61 8.25 -26.75
C PHE A 304 -0.43 8.31 -27.74
N LYS A 305 -0.41 9.32 -28.62
CA LYS A 305 0.77 9.64 -29.44
C LYS A 305 1.69 10.57 -28.67
N GLN A 306 2.99 10.25 -28.64
CA GLN A 306 4.03 11.05 -27.98
C GLN A 306 4.13 12.45 -28.59
N ASN A 307 4.02 13.47 -27.74
CA ASN A 307 4.11 14.88 -28.09
C ASN A 307 5.52 15.42 -27.82
N LYS A 308 6.39 15.33 -28.83
CA LYS A 308 7.79 15.79 -28.73
C LYS A 308 7.97 17.30 -28.53
N LYS A 309 6.88 18.11 -28.56
CA LYS A 309 6.91 19.55 -28.26
C LYS A 309 6.80 19.86 -26.76
N VAL A 310 6.31 18.93 -25.95
CA VAL A 310 6.14 19.13 -24.50
C VAL A 310 7.01 18.13 -23.76
N LEU A 311 8.10 18.61 -23.18
CA LEU A 311 9.06 17.84 -22.42
C LEU A 311 9.02 18.27 -20.95
N TYR A 312 8.61 17.36 -20.08
CA TYR A 312 8.73 17.53 -18.63
C TYR A 312 10.12 17.05 -18.20
N ARG A 313 10.77 17.80 -17.30
CA ARG A 313 12.13 17.49 -16.83
C ARG A 313 12.12 16.62 -15.59
N ALA A 314 13.17 15.82 -15.42
CA ALA A 314 13.46 15.15 -14.15
C ALA A 314 13.45 16.16 -12.99
N GLY A 315 12.85 15.78 -11.86
CA GLY A 315 12.61 16.64 -10.70
C GLY A 315 11.34 17.48 -10.78
N ALA A 316 10.65 17.58 -11.93
CA ALA A 316 9.41 18.34 -12.03
C ALA A 316 8.29 17.67 -11.20
N LYS A 317 7.63 18.49 -10.37
CA LYS A 317 6.42 18.11 -9.64
C LYS A 317 5.20 18.43 -10.50
N LEU A 318 4.42 17.41 -10.83
CA LEU A 318 3.21 17.52 -11.63
C LEU A 318 2.02 17.07 -10.79
N THR A 319 0.83 17.60 -11.07
CA THR A 319 -0.41 17.08 -10.48
C THR A 319 -1.12 16.24 -11.53
N VAL A 320 -1.46 14.99 -11.21
CA VAL A 320 -2.23 14.10 -12.09
C VAL A 320 -3.59 13.80 -11.48
N ASP A 321 -4.64 13.75 -12.30
CA ASP A 321 -6.04 13.64 -11.83
C ASP A 321 -6.79 12.38 -12.29
N ARG A 322 -6.29 11.70 -13.33
CA ARG A 322 -6.95 10.54 -13.96
C ARG A 322 -5.92 9.57 -14.51
N THR A 323 -6.25 8.28 -14.47
CA THR A 323 -5.54 7.22 -15.19
C THR A 323 -6.29 6.85 -16.47
N LYS A 324 -5.57 6.39 -17.49
CA LYS A 324 -6.12 5.69 -18.66
C LYS A 324 -5.25 4.49 -19.00
N ILE A 325 -5.88 3.42 -19.49
CA ILE A 325 -5.20 2.22 -19.98
C ILE A 325 -5.52 2.09 -21.48
N GLU A 326 -4.51 1.79 -22.29
CA GLU A 326 -4.64 1.62 -23.75
C GLU A 326 -4.07 0.26 -24.19
N GLY A 327 -4.78 -0.45 -25.07
CA GLY A 327 -4.38 -1.75 -25.61
C GLY A 327 -4.78 -2.96 -24.76
N GLU A 328 -5.04 -4.09 -25.42
CA GLU A 328 -5.63 -5.29 -24.79
C GLU A 328 -4.59 -6.34 -24.39
N LYS A 329 -3.63 -6.63 -25.29
CA LYS A 329 -2.63 -7.70 -25.08
C LYS A 329 -1.49 -7.25 -24.17
N SER A 330 -1.03 -6.01 -24.36
CA SER A 330 -0.01 -5.33 -23.54
C SER A 330 -0.56 -3.96 -23.11
N PRO A 331 -1.53 -3.92 -22.18
CA PRO A 331 -2.15 -2.69 -21.71
C PRO A 331 -1.10 -1.69 -21.20
N GLN A 332 -1.19 -0.45 -21.65
CA GLN A 332 -0.26 0.64 -21.32
C GLN A 332 -0.94 1.67 -20.43
N LEU A 333 -0.36 2.00 -19.27
CA LEU A 333 -0.89 2.98 -18.33
C LEU A 333 -0.41 4.40 -18.65
N TYR A 334 -1.34 5.35 -18.61
CA TYR A 334 -1.13 6.77 -18.81
C TYR A 334 -1.76 7.60 -17.70
N LEU A 335 -1.09 8.69 -17.31
CA LEU A 335 -1.50 9.59 -16.23
C LEU A 335 -1.85 10.98 -16.80
N HIS A 336 -3.09 11.43 -16.68
CA HIS A 336 -3.50 12.75 -17.15
C HIS A 336 -2.93 13.86 -16.27
N VAL A 337 -2.23 14.84 -16.85
CA VAL A 337 -1.68 16.00 -16.13
C VAL A 337 -2.78 17.05 -15.96
N LYS A 338 -3.18 17.31 -14.71
CA LYS A 338 -4.27 18.21 -14.32
C LYS A 338 -4.07 19.60 -14.94
N GLY A 339 -5.16 20.19 -15.45
CA GLY A 339 -5.14 21.50 -16.09
C GLY A 339 -4.56 21.51 -17.51
N THR A 340 -4.23 20.36 -18.10
CA THR A 340 -3.71 20.26 -19.47
C THR A 340 -4.57 19.32 -20.34
N LYS A 341 -4.16 19.10 -21.60
CA LYS A 341 -4.67 18.02 -22.46
C LYS A 341 -3.68 16.83 -22.57
N ASN A 342 -2.62 16.86 -21.76
CA ASN A 342 -1.47 15.96 -21.85
C ASN A 342 -1.56 14.81 -20.85
N TYR A 343 -0.88 13.73 -21.20
CA TYR A 343 -0.70 12.55 -20.38
C TYR A 343 0.81 12.29 -20.20
N LEU A 344 1.20 11.64 -19.11
CA LEU A 344 2.48 10.97 -18.98
C LEU A 344 2.28 9.50 -19.33
N TYR A 345 3.19 8.92 -20.11
CA TYR A 345 3.32 7.47 -20.18
C TYR A 345 3.92 6.97 -18.87
N TRP A 346 3.44 5.82 -18.39
CA TRP A 346 3.96 5.21 -17.17
C TRP A 346 4.57 3.83 -17.40
N GLY A 347 3.96 2.98 -18.23
CA GLY A 347 4.51 1.64 -18.50
C GLY A 347 3.45 0.64 -18.92
N ASN A 348 3.88 -0.61 -19.13
CA ASN A 348 2.99 -1.75 -19.24
C ASN A 348 2.31 -2.00 -17.89
N GLU A 349 0.99 -2.10 -17.90
CA GLU A 349 0.16 -2.30 -16.72
C GLU A 349 0.45 -3.66 -16.05
N LYS A 350 0.76 -4.70 -16.85
CA LYS A 350 1.06 -6.05 -16.36
C LYS A 350 2.41 -6.22 -15.67
N ASP A 351 3.35 -5.29 -15.85
CA ASP A 351 4.69 -5.39 -15.24
C ASP A 351 4.66 -5.16 -13.71
N TYR A 352 3.48 -4.82 -13.18
CA TYR A 352 3.21 -4.60 -11.77
C TYR A 352 2.13 -5.60 -11.34
N GLY A 353 2.52 -6.64 -10.60
CA GLY A 353 1.73 -7.87 -10.35
C GLY A 353 0.46 -7.73 -9.48
N ALA A 354 -0.44 -6.82 -9.85
CA ALA A 354 -1.83 -6.73 -9.44
C ALA A 354 -2.70 -6.55 -10.70
N SER A 355 -3.90 -7.14 -10.71
CA SER A 355 -4.73 -7.26 -11.92
C SER A 355 -5.30 -5.91 -12.40
N PRO A 356 -5.59 -5.69 -13.71
CA PRO A 356 -6.08 -4.41 -14.28
C PRO A 356 -7.40 -3.83 -13.74
N LEU A 357 -8.04 -4.50 -12.79
CA LEU A 357 -9.20 -4.01 -12.05
C LEU A 357 -8.79 -3.19 -10.82
N ASP A 358 -7.57 -3.38 -10.32
CA ASP A 358 -6.90 -2.67 -9.24
C ASP A 358 -6.03 -1.51 -9.77
N TYR A 359 -6.51 -0.74 -10.77
CA TYR A 359 -5.86 0.53 -11.18
C TYR A 359 -6.86 1.64 -11.59
N ARG A 360 -8.15 1.45 -11.29
CA ARG A 360 -9.16 2.51 -11.47
C ARG A 360 -9.26 3.36 -10.21
N HIS A 361 -8.61 4.53 -10.23
CA HIS A 361 -8.65 5.55 -9.19
C HIS A 361 -8.20 5.11 -7.79
N GLY A 362 -6.90 5.25 -7.52
CA GLY A 362 -6.40 5.62 -6.20
C GLY A 362 -5.46 4.66 -5.49
N SER A 363 -4.37 5.18 -4.94
CA SER A 363 -3.38 4.55 -4.01
C SER A 363 -2.04 5.25 -4.20
N THR A 364 -2.15 6.56 -4.40
CA THR A 364 -1.24 7.38 -5.18
C THR A 364 -0.05 7.87 -4.35
N ASN A 365 -0.09 7.68 -3.03
CA ASN A 365 1.02 7.98 -2.12
C ASN A 365 2.08 6.87 -2.02
N LEU A 366 1.75 5.58 -2.24
CA LEU A 366 2.77 4.50 -2.14
C LEU A 366 3.40 4.19 -3.50
N ILE A 367 2.65 4.28 -4.59
CA ILE A 367 3.12 3.90 -5.94
C ILE A 367 3.53 5.14 -6.75
N LEU A 368 2.72 6.22 -6.76
CA LEU A 368 2.99 7.38 -7.62
C LEU A 368 3.96 8.44 -7.05
N GLN A 369 4.20 8.47 -5.74
CA GLN A 369 5.36 9.20 -5.20
C GLN A 369 6.70 8.52 -5.55
N THR A 370 6.64 7.25 -5.91
CA THR A 370 7.79 6.34 -5.81
C THR A 370 8.27 5.84 -7.16
N LEU A 371 7.41 5.82 -8.20
CA LEU A 371 7.62 5.04 -9.43
C LEU A 371 7.28 5.80 -10.72
N LEU A 372 7.68 7.06 -10.87
CA LEU A 372 7.61 7.74 -12.17
C LEU A 372 8.80 7.33 -13.06
N HIS A 373 8.72 6.09 -13.57
CA HIS A 373 9.70 5.47 -14.47
C HIS A 373 9.04 5.01 -15.77
N ASN A 374 9.26 5.79 -16.82
CA ASN A 374 9.74 5.30 -18.13
C ASN A 374 10.36 6.48 -18.88
#